data_AF-A0A7L7VY59-F1
#
_entry.id   AF-A0A7L7VY59-F1
#
_cell.length_a   1.000
_cell.length_b   1.000
_cell.length_c   1.000
_cell.angle_alpha   90.00
_cell.angle_beta   90.00
_cell.angle_gamma   90.00
#
_symmetry.space_group_name_H-M   'P 1'
#
loop_
_entity.id
_entity.type
_entity.pdbx_description
1 polymer ?
#
loop_
_entity_poly.entity_id
_entity_poly.type
_entity_poly.pdbx_seq_one_letter_code
_entity_poly.pdbx_strand_id
1 'polypeptide(L)'
;MVRQYRRRETEPGRSLTARARQFVGLKGYVTNIAANIMAAGEVIGSYHDRWHVEQSFRMSKTDLRAGPMFHRTRDAIEAHLTTVFTAIAVSRTVQNKTGLAVRNVIKQLRSL
;
A
#
# COMPACT_ATOMS: atom_id res chain seq x y z
N MET A 1 -6.37 -16.78 -8.15
CA MET A 1 -7.47 -17.38 -8.95
C MET A 1 -8.25 -16.25 -9.63
N VAL A 2 -7.87 -15.93 -10.86
CA VAL A 2 -8.33 -14.76 -11.63
C VAL A 2 -9.62 -15.15 -12.37
N ARG A 3 -10.73 -14.44 -12.12
CA ARG A 3 -12.00 -14.69 -12.82
C ARG A 3 -11.86 -14.29 -14.29
N GLN A 4 -12.09 -15.27 -15.16
CA GLN A 4 -12.20 -15.18 -16.61
C GLN A 4 -13.29 -14.16 -17.01
N TYR A 5 -12.91 -13.06 -17.68
CA TYR A 5 -13.84 -12.21 -18.41
C TYR A 5 -14.17 -12.91 -19.74
N ARG A 6 -15.37 -13.49 -19.83
CA ARG A 6 -15.92 -14.05 -21.08
C ARG A 6 -16.15 -12.91 -22.08
N ARG A 7 -15.27 -12.82 -23.07
CA ARG A 7 -15.34 -11.89 -24.21
C ARG A 7 -16.63 -12.19 -25.01
N ARG A 8 -17.65 -11.35 -24.91
CA ARG A 8 -18.71 -11.26 -25.93
C ARG A 8 -18.30 -10.17 -26.91
N GLU A 9 -18.26 -10.48 -28.19
CA GLU A 9 -17.94 -9.59 -29.30
C GLU A 9 -18.97 -8.46 -29.39
N THR A 10 -18.72 -7.35 -28.69
CA THR A 10 -19.47 -6.11 -28.85
C THR A 10 -18.44 -4.98 -28.92
N GLU A 11 -18.51 -4.18 -29.98
CA GLU A 11 -17.74 -2.95 -30.26
C GLU A 11 -17.10 -2.34 -28.98
N PRO A 12 -15.82 -2.66 -28.69
CA PRO A 12 -15.29 -2.55 -27.33
C PRO A 12 -15.22 -1.12 -26.77
N GLY A 13 -15.24 -0.09 -27.62
CA GLY A 13 -15.07 1.30 -27.20
C GLY A 13 -16.34 2.00 -26.73
N ARG A 14 -17.46 1.86 -27.45
CA ARG A 14 -18.67 2.67 -27.19
C ARG A 14 -19.49 2.17 -25.99
N SER A 15 -19.66 0.86 -25.85
CA SER A 15 -20.45 0.25 -24.77
C SER A 15 -19.79 0.44 -23.39
N LEU A 16 -18.45 0.31 -23.32
CA LEU A 16 -17.67 0.55 -22.10
C LEU A 16 -17.69 2.03 -21.71
N THR A 17 -17.63 2.94 -22.67
CA THR A 17 -17.68 4.39 -22.41
C THR A 17 -19.05 4.81 -21.87
N ALA A 18 -20.15 4.31 -22.45
CA ALA A 18 -21.50 4.57 -21.97
C ALA A 18 -21.71 4.05 -20.54
N ARG A 19 -21.21 2.85 -20.24
CA ARG A 19 -21.27 2.26 -18.91
C ARG A 19 -20.38 3.01 -17.91
N ALA A 20 -19.16 3.39 -18.29
CA ALA A 20 -18.27 4.19 -17.45
C ALA A 20 -18.90 5.53 -17.08
N ARG A 21 -19.59 6.20 -18.03
CA ARG A 21 -20.35 7.44 -17.77
C ARG A 21 -21.44 7.28 -16.70
N GLN A 22 -22.12 6.13 -16.64
CA GLN A 22 -23.13 5.85 -15.62
C GLN A 22 -22.53 5.68 -14.21
N PHE A 23 -21.25 5.32 -14.11
CA PHE A 23 -20.56 5.11 -12.83
C PHE A 23 -19.61 6.25 -12.46
N VAL A 24 -19.61 7.37 -13.20
CA VAL A 24 -18.82 8.55 -12.85
C VAL A 24 -19.26 9.05 -11.48
N GLY A 25 -18.29 9.25 -10.58
CA GLY A 25 -18.52 9.68 -9.21
C GLY A 25 -18.84 8.55 -8.22
N LEU A 26 -19.03 7.31 -8.68
CA LEU A 26 -19.25 6.15 -7.81
C LEU A 26 -17.93 5.42 -7.55
N LYS A 27 -17.55 5.27 -6.28
CA LYS A 27 -16.42 4.43 -5.86
C LYS A 27 -16.92 3.07 -5.39
N GLY A 28 -16.77 2.06 -6.24
CA GLY A 28 -17.08 0.67 -5.89
C GLY A 28 -15.93 0.02 -5.12
N TYR A 29 -16.27 -0.74 -4.07
CA TYR A 29 -15.33 -1.60 -3.36
C TYR A 29 -15.66 -3.05 -3.67
N VAL A 30 -14.63 -3.84 -4.01
CA VAL A 30 -14.77 -5.27 -4.28
C VAL A 30 -13.86 -6.01 -3.31
N THR A 31 -14.42 -6.97 -2.58
CA THR A 31 -13.69 -7.80 -1.64
C THR A 31 -14.01 -9.28 -1.88
N ASN A 32 -13.05 -10.15 -1.59
CA ASN A 32 -13.26 -11.59 -1.53
C ASN A 32 -13.76 -12.07 -0.15
N ILE A 33 -13.91 -11.16 0.82
CA ILE A 33 -14.46 -11.45 2.15
C ILE A 33 -15.98 -11.58 2.01
N ALA A 34 -16.55 -12.66 2.56
CA ALA A 34 -17.98 -12.90 2.53
C ALA A 34 -18.74 -11.88 3.39
N ALA A 35 -19.94 -11.49 2.96
CA ALA A 35 -20.74 -10.45 3.62
C ALA A 35 -21.20 -10.81 5.05
N ASN A 36 -21.22 -12.10 5.40
CA ASN A 36 -21.49 -12.57 6.76
C ASN A 36 -20.25 -12.49 7.68
N ILE A 37 -19.04 -12.35 7.12
CA ILE A 37 -17.79 -12.21 7.86
C ILE A 37 -17.49 -10.74 8.14
N MET A 38 -17.77 -9.85 7.19
CA MET A 38 -17.47 -8.43 7.32
C MET A 38 -18.54 -7.59 6.62
N ALA A 39 -19.10 -6.64 7.34
CA ALA A 39 -20.11 -5.76 6.79
C ALA A 39 -19.51 -4.78 5.79
N ALA A 40 -20.31 -4.26 4.85
CA ALA A 40 -19.83 -3.35 3.82
C ALA A 40 -19.12 -2.10 4.40
N GLY A 41 -19.61 -1.56 5.52
CA GLY A 41 -18.99 -0.42 6.20
C GLY A 41 -17.57 -0.71 6.71
N GLU A 42 -17.34 -1.91 7.25
CA GLU A 42 -16.03 -2.35 7.73
C GLU A 42 -15.04 -2.61 6.59
N VAL A 43 -15.54 -3.12 5.46
CA VAL A 43 -14.72 -3.26 4.23
C VAL A 43 -14.26 -1.90 3.73
N ILE A 44 -15.15 -0.90 3.75
CA ILE A 44 -14.83 0.47 3.37
C ILE A 44 -13.79 1.05 4.34
N GLY A 45 -14.03 0.95 5.65
CA GLY A 45 -13.10 1.42 6.68
C GLY A 45 -11.71 0.80 6.56
N SER A 46 -11.63 -0.52 6.43
CA SER A 46 -10.36 -1.24 6.23
C SER A 46 -9.63 -0.81 4.96
N TYR A 47 -10.36 -0.49 3.88
CA TYR A 47 -9.75 0.06 2.67
C TYR A 47 -9.24 1.48 2.88
N HIS A 48 -9.94 2.29 3.68
CA HIS A 48 -9.48 3.63 4.03
C HIS A 48 -8.15 3.59 4.79
N ASP A 49 -7.92 2.60 5.67
CA ASP A 49 -6.67 2.41 6.42
C ASP A 49 -5.44 2.03 5.56
N ARG A 50 -5.63 1.82 4.24
CA ARG A 50 -4.54 1.56 3.30
C ARG A 50 -3.50 2.69 3.27
N TRP A 51 -3.87 3.90 3.66
CA TRP A 51 -2.94 5.04 3.77
C TRP A 51 -1.74 4.73 4.68
N HIS A 52 -1.89 3.87 5.70
CA HIS A 52 -0.76 3.44 6.53
C HIS A 52 0.37 2.81 5.71
N VAL A 53 0.03 2.05 4.67
CA VAL A 53 1.01 1.43 3.76
C VAL A 53 1.71 2.51 2.94
N GLU A 54 0.95 3.47 2.40
CA GLU A 54 1.49 4.61 1.64
C GLU A 54 2.44 5.47 2.48
N GLN A 55 2.11 5.69 3.76
CA GLN A 55 2.99 6.41 4.68
C GLN A 55 4.35 5.73 4.82
N SER A 56 4.40 4.41 4.91
CA SER A 56 5.68 3.72 4.99
C SER A 56 6.43 3.66 3.68
N PHE A 57 5.73 3.65 2.54
CA PHE A 57 6.40 3.87 1.26
C PHE A 57 7.00 5.27 1.15
N ARG A 58 6.35 6.28 1.74
CA ARG A 58 6.91 7.64 1.83
C ARG A 58 8.17 7.63 2.70
N MET A 59 8.11 7.09 3.91
CA MET A 59 9.26 6.98 4.81
C MET A 59 10.42 6.19 4.22
N SER A 60 10.12 5.07 3.55
CA SER A 60 11.07 4.24 2.81
C SER A 60 11.91 5.09 1.85
N LYS A 61 11.26 6.00 1.12
CA LYS A 61 11.91 6.87 0.13
C LYS A 61 12.68 8.03 0.77
N THR A 62 12.07 8.75 1.72
CA THR A 62 12.64 9.98 2.29
C THR A 62 13.65 9.74 3.41
N ASP A 63 13.31 8.88 4.35
CA ASP A 63 14.07 8.68 5.59
C ASP A 63 15.09 7.55 5.46
N LEU A 64 14.73 6.49 4.73
CA LEU A 64 15.54 5.27 4.58
C LEU A 64 16.23 5.14 3.21
N ARG A 65 16.02 6.10 2.30
CA ARG A 65 16.62 6.16 0.96
C ARG A 65 16.56 4.80 0.23
N ALA A 66 15.40 4.16 0.27
CA ALA A 66 15.21 2.79 -0.21
C ALA A 66 15.44 2.59 -1.70
N GLY A 67 15.52 3.66 -2.50
CA GLY A 67 15.92 3.56 -3.90
C GLY A 67 17.31 2.92 -4.00
N PRO A 68 17.45 1.73 -4.61
CA PRO A 68 18.76 1.12 -4.81
C PRO A 68 19.49 1.92 -5.90
N MET A 69 20.18 3.00 -5.53
CA MET A 69 20.77 3.90 -6.52
C MET A 69 22.03 3.31 -7.17
N PHE A 70 22.68 2.29 -6.57
CA PHE A 70 23.93 1.73 -7.10
C PHE A 70 24.09 0.21 -6.92
N HIS A 71 23.04 -0.52 -6.52
CA HIS A 71 23.09 -1.98 -6.38
C HIS A 71 22.79 -2.65 -7.73
N ARG A 72 23.74 -3.42 -8.27
CA ARG A 72 23.58 -4.13 -9.57
C ARG A 72 23.54 -5.64 -9.44
N THR A 73 24.01 -6.19 -8.32
CA THR A 73 23.91 -7.62 -8.03
C THR A 73 22.61 -7.91 -7.28
N ARG A 74 22.05 -9.09 -7.52
CA ARG A 74 20.83 -9.55 -6.86
C ARG A 74 20.98 -9.50 -5.33
N ASP A 75 22.07 -10.04 -4.81
CA ASP A 75 22.33 -10.12 -3.38
C ASP A 75 22.37 -8.73 -2.72
N ALA A 76 22.96 -7.74 -3.39
CA ALA A 76 23.02 -6.37 -2.87
C ALA A 76 21.64 -5.70 -2.86
N ILE A 77 20.79 -5.97 -3.86
CA ILE A 77 19.41 -5.49 -3.90
C ILE A 77 18.59 -6.14 -2.78
N GLU A 78 18.70 -7.46 -2.61
CA GLU A 78 17.97 -8.21 -1.58
C GLU A 78 18.40 -7.78 -0.17
N ALA A 79 19.70 -7.62 0.09
CA ALA A 79 20.23 -7.14 1.36
C ALA A 79 19.75 -5.71 1.69
N HIS A 80 19.77 -4.81 0.71
CA HIS A 80 19.31 -3.42 0.89
C HIS A 80 17.81 -3.37 1.19
N LEU A 81 16.99 -4.07 0.41
CA LEU A 81 15.55 -4.13 0.62
C LEU A 81 15.21 -4.75 1.99
N THR A 82 15.88 -5.83 2.37
CA THR A 82 15.71 -6.47 3.69
C THR A 82 16.02 -5.50 4.82
N THR A 83 17.14 -4.76 4.70
CA THR A 83 17.54 -3.76 5.69
C THR A 83 16.52 -2.63 5.79
N VAL A 84 16.07 -2.10 4.65
CA VAL A 84 15.03 -1.06 4.60
C VAL A 84 13.72 -1.53 5.23
N PHE A 85 13.24 -2.72 4.87
CA PHE A 85 12.00 -3.28 5.43
C PHE A 85 12.10 -3.49 6.94
N THR A 86 13.25 -3.99 7.41
CA THR A 86 13.53 -4.14 8.84
C THR A 86 13.49 -2.78 9.54
N ALA A 87 14.14 -1.76 8.99
CA ALA A 87 14.15 -0.42 9.56
C ALA A 87 12.73 0.21 9.61
N ILE A 88 11.89 -0.02 8.60
CA ILE A 88 10.47 0.41 8.60
C ILE A 88 9.70 -0.30 9.73
N ALA A 89 9.85 -1.62 9.85
CA ALA A 89 9.15 -2.41 10.86
C ALA A 89 9.52 -1.96 12.29
N VAL A 90 10.81 -1.76 12.55
CA VAL A 90 11.29 -1.23 13.84
C VAL A 90 10.75 0.17 14.09
N SER A 91 10.87 1.07 13.10
CA SER A 91 10.40 2.46 13.24
C SER A 91 8.91 2.55 13.56
N ARG A 92 8.07 1.77 12.87
CA ARG A 92 6.63 1.67 13.15
C ARG A 92 6.36 1.09 14.52
N THR A 93 7.09 0.05 14.92
CA THR A 93 6.92 -0.56 16.24
C THR A 93 7.20 0.44 17.35
N VAL A 94 8.27 1.22 17.23
CA VAL A 94 8.60 2.26 18.21
C VAL A 94 7.56 3.37 18.19
N GLN A 95 7.15 3.85 17.01
CA GLN A 95 6.08 4.86 16.90
C GLN A 95 4.78 4.40 17.55
N ASN A 96 4.35 3.16 17.30
CA ASN A 96 3.12 2.61 17.89
C ASN A 96 3.20 2.48 19.41
N LYS A 97 4.38 2.13 19.95
CA LYS A 97 4.59 1.99 21.40
C LYS A 97 4.72 3.33 22.12
N THR A 98 5.30 4.34 21.47
CA THR A 98 5.67 5.62 22.12
C THR A 98 4.76 6.78 21.75
N GLY A 99 3.98 6.66 20.67
CA GLY A 99 3.22 7.76 20.08
C GLY A 99 4.10 8.84 19.41
N LEU A 100 5.43 8.72 19.47
CA LEU A 100 6.34 9.72 18.92
C LEU A 100 6.41 9.62 17.40
N ALA A 101 6.51 10.78 16.74
CA ALA A 101 6.87 10.83 15.33
C ALA A 101 8.24 10.18 15.11
N VAL A 102 8.38 9.35 14.07
CA VAL A 102 9.61 8.60 13.77
C VAL A 102 10.84 9.49 13.68
N ARG A 103 10.69 10.72 13.15
CA ARG A 103 11.78 11.72 13.13
C ARG A 103 12.32 12.04 14.53
N ASN A 104 11.47 12.10 15.54
CA ASN A 104 11.86 12.39 16.92
C ASN A 104 12.57 11.19 17.54
N VAL A 105 12.09 9.97 17.28
CA VAL A 105 12.76 8.72 17.67
C VAL A 105 14.17 8.68 17.09
N ILE A 106 14.34 8.93 15.79
CA ILE A 106 15.66 8.94 15.13
C ILE A 106 16.58 10.00 15.74
N LYS A 107 16.07 11.20 16.06
CA LYS A 107 16.85 12.26 16.71
C LYS A 107 17.37 11.82 18.07
N GLN A 108 16.53 11.20 18.89
CA GLN A 108 16.91 10.72 20.23
C GLN A 108 17.93 9.57 20.17
N LEU A 109 17.76 8.65 19.21
CA LEU A 109 18.69 7.53 19.06
C LEU A 109 20.05 7.94 18.47
N ARG A 110 20.11 9.04 17.72
CA ARG A 110 21.38 9.56 17.17
C ARG A 110 22.29 10.18 18.23
N SER A 111 21.73 10.64 19.35
CA SER A 111 22.50 11.24 20.44
C SER A 111 23.05 10.23 21.45
N LEU A 112 22.74 8.94 21.29
CA LEU A 112 23.32 7.82 22.05
C LEU A 112 24.60 7.34 21.37
#